data_AF-A0A248VDB2-F1
#
_entry.id   AF-A0A248VDB2-F1
#
_cell.length_a   1.000
_cell.length_b   1.000
_cell.length_c   1.000
_cell.angle_alpha   90.00
_cell.angle_beta   90.00
_cell.angle_gamma   90.00
#
_symmetry.space_group_name_H-M   'P 1'
#
loop_
_entity.id
_entity.type
_entity.pdbx_description
1 polymer ?
#
loop_
_entity_poly.entity_id
_entity_poly.type
_entity_poly.pdbx_seq_one_letter_code
_entity_poly.pdbx_strand_id
1 'polypeptide(L)'
;MPASSAHPAETNPIQRKSRISARRVLVRIVAAAIAIAVGLCICALLYPARAPAVVGAMVENLTGANANPVELQRPIAPPQLSSVAQLGKKIFFDPTLSASGRQSCASCHSPEHAYGPANNLAVQLGGPALSQQGYRPPQSLMYLYRQPNFSIGPDAGDADNAPDLAQIASQAAGVARAQKNAGVAPAAPAMVPQGGMFWDGRADTLQAQASGPLLNPVEMANASIADVMAKLERTPYRNDFTQLFGAHVFDNTTLAMSEAMFAVARYQVEEQSFHPYTSKYDYWLEGKARLSQAELRGLRLFNDPNKANCAGCHLSKPSPDGLPPMFTDYQYEALGVPRNTRLAANRDRNFFDMGICGPFRTDLKDQTQYCGMFLTPTLRNVSTRKVFFHNGVYTSLEDVMAFYNERNTAPQKFYPRGADGKPQKYDDLPVQFHANIDDKDAPFDRKFGDQPAMTDADIHDIIAFLKTLNDGYREGAQ
;
A
#
# COMPACT_ATOMS: atom_id res chain seq x y z
N MET A 1 -26.05 -103.30 36.93
CA MET A 1 -26.04 -101.96 36.31
C MET A 1 -24.60 -101.47 36.30
N PRO A 2 -24.13 -100.87 35.19
CA PRO A 2 -22.96 -101.41 34.49
C PRO A 2 -21.71 -100.53 34.60
N ALA A 3 -20.58 -101.15 34.25
CA ALA A 3 -19.29 -100.52 34.01
C ALA A 3 -18.83 -100.82 32.57
N SER A 4 -18.05 -99.87 32.05
CA SER A 4 -17.02 -99.99 31.00
C SER A 4 -17.45 -100.19 29.54
N SER A 5 -17.12 -99.18 28.71
CA SER A 5 -16.23 -99.38 27.55
C SER A 5 -15.72 -98.02 27.03
N ALA A 6 -14.45 -98.00 26.63
CA ALA A 6 -13.68 -96.86 26.16
C ALA A 6 -13.52 -96.89 24.64
N HIS A 7 -13.34 -95.72 24.00
CA HIS A 7 -12.69 -95.56 22.69
C HIS A 7 -12.11 -94.14 22.50
N PRO A 8 -11.11 -93.95 21.61
CA PRO A 8 -9.92 -93.16 21.90
C PRO A 8 -9.73 -91.89 21.02
N ALA A 9 -8.67 -91.17 21.37
CA ALA A 9 -8.13 -89.91 20.86
C ALA A 9 -8.12 -89.69 19.33
N GLU A 10 -8.46 -88.45 18.95
CA GLU A 10 -8.04 -87.80 17.70
C GLU A 10 -6.98 -86.73 18.00
N THR A 11 -5.82 -86.89 17.38
CA THR A 11 -4.77 -85.86 17.27
C THR A 11 -5.05 -84.97 16.07
N ASN A 12 -4.99 -83.65 16.23
CA ASN A 12 -4.98 -82.70 15.10
C ASN A 12 -3.79 -81.72 15.23
N PRO A 13 -3.15 -81.33 14.12
CA PRO A 13 -1.76 -80.92 14.08
C PRO A 13 -1.55 -79.43 14.37
N ILE A 14 -0.35 -79.15 14.87
CA ILE A 14 0.20 -77.81 15.09
C ILE A 14 0.27 -77.06 13.76
N GLN A 15 -0.68 -76.16 13.50
CA GLN A 15 -0.48 -75.07 12.53
C GLN A 15 0.45 -74.03 13.14
N ARG A 16 1.70 -74.04 12.70
CA ARG A 16 2.71 -73.00 12.99
C ARG A 16 2.31 -71.71 12.28
N LYS A 17 1.36 -70.95 12.83
CA LYS A 17 1.04 -69.60 12.34
C LYS A 17 2.28 -68.72 12.53
N SER A 18 2.89 -68.33 11.41
CA SER A 18 3.90 -67.28 11.32
C SER A 18 3.37 -66.01 12.00
N ARG A 19 3.77 -65.78 13.26
CA ARG A 19 3.59 -64.49 13.94
C ARG A 19 4.48 -63.49 13.23
N ILE A 20 3.94 -62.79 12.22
CA ILE A 20 4.52 -61.54 11.77
C ILE A 20 4.62 -60.68 13.02
N SER A 21 5.84 -60.36 13.48
CA SER A 21 5.99 -59.64 14.74
C SER A 21 5.24 -58.32 14.65
N ALA A 22 4.50 -57.95 15.69
CA ALA A 22 3.74 -56.70 15.74
C ALA A 22 4.59 -55.48 15.33
N ARG A 23 5.91 -55.57 15.57
CA ARG A 23 6.91 -54.59 15.13
C ARG A 23 7.02 -54.46 13.60
N ARG A 24 6.97 -55.57 12.84
CA ARG A 24 6.96 -55.53 11.36
C ARG A 24 5.66 -54.98 10.79
N VAL A 25 4.53 -55.27 11.44
CA VAL A 25 3.23 -54.68 11.06
C VAL A 25 3.22 -53.18 11.33
N LEU A 26 3.68 -52.75 12.51
CA LEU A 26 3.80 -51.34 12.88
C LEU A 26 4.74 -50.58 11.93
N VAL A 27 5.92 -51.14 11.62
CA VAL A 27 6.85 -50.53 10.66
C VAL A 27 6.23 -50.38 9.27
N ARG A 28 5.45 -51.35 8.80
CA ARG A 28 4.75 -51.26 7.51
C ARG A 28 3.62 -50.22 7.52
N ILE A 29 2.88 -50.11 8.62
CA ILE A 29 1.83 -49.09 8.79
C ILE A 29 2.45 -47.70 8.81
N VAL A 30 3.53 -47.50 9.57
CA VAL A 30 4.25 -46.22 9.61
C VAL A 30 4.86 -45.88 8.25
N ALA A 31 5.49 -46.84 7.57
CA ALA A 31 6.04 -46.63 6.23
C ALA A 31 4.95 -46.28 5.21
N ALA A 32 3.80 -46.95 5.25
CA ALA A 32 2.65 -46.63 4.40
C ALA A 32 2.08 -45.24 4.71
N ALA A 33 1.96 -44.88 6.00
CA ALA A 33 1.51 -43.55 6.41
C ALA A 33 2.47 -42.45 5.95
N ILE A 34 3.79 -42.67 6.06
CA ILE A 34 4.81 -41.76 5.54
C ILE A 34 4.71 -41.65 4.02
N ALA A 35 4.59 -42.77 3.29
CA ALA A 35 4.46 -42.76 1.84
C ALA A 35 3.19 -42.01 1.37
N ILE A 36 2.07 -42.17 2.07
CA ILE A 36 0.83 -41.44 1.82
C ILE A 36 1.02 -39.95 2.12
N ALA A 37 1.63 -39.59 3.25
CA ALA A 37 1.89 -38.19 3.61
C ALA A 37 2.83 -37.51 2.60
N VAL A 38 3.89 -38.19 2.16
CA VAL A 38 4.80 -37.72 1.12
C VAL A 38 4.08 -37.59 -0.22
N GLY A 39 3.26 -38.58 -0.60
CA GLY A 39 2.45 -38.52 -1.82
C GLY A 39 1.46 -37.36 -1.82
N LEU A 40 0.81 -37.09 -0.68
CA LEU A 40 -0.07 -35.93 -0.50
C LEU A 40 0.69 -34.61 -0.55
N CYS A 41 1.89 -34.52 0.05
CA CYS A 41 2.73 -33.33 -0.03
C CYS A 41 3.21 -33.06 -1.46
N ILE A 42 3.64 -34.10 -2.18
CA ILE A 42 4.02 -33.99 -3.60
C ILE A 42 2.82 -33.59 -4.44
N CYS A 43 1.65 -34.20 -4.23
CA CYS A 43 0.43 -33.85 -4.95
C CYS A 43 -0.01 -32.41 -4.66
N ALA A 44 0.11 -31.93 -3.42
CA ALA A 44 -0.19 -30.55 -3.05
C ALA A 44 0.83 -29.54 -3.61
N LEU A 45 2.10 -29.94 -3.75
CA LEU A 45 3.12 -29.13 -4.44
C LEU A 45 2.88 -29.05 -5.96
N LEU A 46 2.38 -30.13 -6.58
CA LEU A 46 2.13 -30.20 -8.02
C LEU A 46 0.74 -29.68 -8.42
N TYR A 47 -0.25 -29.79 -7.54
CA TYR A 47 -1.65 -29.45 -7.77
C TYR A 47 -2.25 -28.71 -6.55
N PRO A 48 -1.72 -27.53 -6.19
CA PRO A 48 -2.14 -26.81 -4.98
C PRO A 48 -3.64 -26.50 -4.94
N ALA A 49 -4.25 -26.16 -6.09
CA ALA A 49 -5.67 -25.88 -6.22
C ALA A 49 -6.62 -27.06 -5.89
N ARG A 50 -6.10 -28.29 -5.76
CA ARG A 50 -6.88 -29.50 -5.44
C ARG A 50 -6.54 -30.08 -4.06
N ALA A 51 -5.61 -29.46 -3.33
CA ALA A 51 -5.21 -29.93 -2.02
C ALA A 51 -6.24 -29.54 -0.95
N PRO A 52 -6.54 -30.40 0.04
CA PRO A 52 -7.29 -30.00 1.23
C PRO A 52 -6.58 -28.82 1.93
N ALA A 53 -7.34 -27.85 2.43
CA ALA A 53 -6.79 -26.62 3.03
C ALA A 53 -5.72 -26.87 4.12
N VAL A 54 -5.91 -27.92 4.93
CA VAL A 54 -4.94 -28.32 5.97
C VAL A 54 -3.59 -28.73 5.36
N VAL A 55 -3.60 -29.45 4.24
CA VAL A 55 -2.38 -29.86 3.52
C VAL A 55 -1.71 -28.65 2.88
N GLY A 56 -2.48 -27.73 2.29
CA GLY A 56 -1.97 -26.46 1.75
C GLY A 56 -1.24 -25.63 2.81
N ALA A 57 -1.86 -25.45 3.98
CA ALA A 57 -1.25 -24.72 5.10
C ALA A 57 0.05 -25.38 5.60
N MET A 58 0.11 -26.72 5.64
CA MET A 58 1.35 -27.43 5.99
C MET A 58 2.45 -27.21 4.94
N VAL A 59 2.12 -27.27 3.65
CA VAL A 59 3.07 -27.04 2.56
C VAL A 59 3.60 -25.61 2.58
N GLU A 60 2.75 -24.61 2.77
CA GLU A 60 3.16 -23.21 2.91
C GLU A 60 4.12 -23.05 4.09
N ASN A 61 3.74 -23.54 5.26
CA ASN A 61 4.56 -23.48 6.47
C ASN A 61 5.93 -24.14 6.30
N LEU A 62 5.99 -25.29 5.63
CA LEU A 62 7.26 -26.01 5.46
C LEU A 62 8.14 -25.42 4.36
N THR A 63 7.53 -24.90 3.29
CA THR A 63 8.25 -24.69 2.03
C THR A 63 8.21 -23.26 1.50
N GLY A 64 7.42 -22.36 2.07
CA GLY A 64 7.28 -21.00 1.55
C GLY A 64 6.39 -20.87 0.31
N ALA A 65 5.89 -21.97 -0.25
CA ALA A 65 5.00 -21.93 -1.42
C ALA A 65 3.62 -21.40 -1.03
N ASN A 66 3.02 -20.59 -1.92
CA ASN A 66 1.63 -20.22 -1.78
C ASN A 66 0.75 -21.46 -1.93
N ALA A 67 -0.08 -21.74 -0.92
CA ALA A 67 -1.02 -22.85 -0.94
C ALA A 67 -2.14 -22.68 -1.96
N ASN A 68 -2.46 -21.43 -2.33
CA ASN A 68 -3.57 -21.07 -3.22
C ASN A 68 -3.07 -20.07 -4.28
N PRO A 69 -2.27 -20.50 -5.27
CA PRO A 69 -1.81 -19.61 -6.31
C PRO A 69 -2.97 -19.11 -7.17
N VAL A 70 -2.88 -17.85 -7.60
CA VAL A 70 -3.86 -17.17 -8.45
C VAL A 70 -3.20 -16.67 -9.73
N GLU A 71 -4.00 -16.45 -10.76
CA GLU A 71 -3.55 -15.73 -11.95
C GLU A 71 -3.88 -14.24 -11.79
N LEU A 72 -2.86 -13.38 -11.83
CA LEU A 72 -3.05 -11.95 -11.67
C LEU A 72 -3.31 -11.27 -13.03
N GLN A 73 -4.39 -10.49 -13.09
CA GLN A 73 -4.69 -9.63 -14.24
C GLN A 73 -3.85 -8.36 -14.18
N ARG A 74 -2.86 -8.26 -15.06
CA ARG A 74 -2.01 -7.07 -15.17
C ARG A 74 -2.50 -6.16 -16.30
N PRO A 75 -2.34 -4.83 -16.19
CA PRO A 75 -2.56 -3.94 -17.32
C PRO A 75 -1.67 -4.35 -18.49
N ILE A 76 -2.26 -4.38 -19.68
CA ILE A 76 -1.51 -4.58 -20.92
C ILE A 76 -0.93 -3.21 -21.30
N ALA A 77 0.37 -3.00 -21.08
CA ALA A 77 1.04 -1.84 -21.66
C ALA A 77 1.13 -2.00 -23.19
N PRO A 78 0.97 -0.90 -23.95
CA PRO A 78 1.15 -0.96 -25.39
C PRO A 78 2.62 -1.29 -25.70
N PRO A 79 2.91 -2.04 -26.80
CA PRO A 79 4.28 -2.39 -27.18
C PRO A 79 5.17 -1.18 -27.47
N GLN A 80 4.53 -0.04 -27.80
CA GLN A 80 5.15 1.26 -27.93
C GLN A 80 4.22 2.32 -27.35
N LEU A 81 4.78 3.32 -26.67
CA LEU A 81 4.04 4.50 -26.23
C LEU A 81 3.32 5.18 -27.40
N SER A 82 2.09 5.61 -27.19
CA SER A 82 1.37 6.51 -28.10
C SER A 82 2.15 7.80 -28.31
N SER A 83 1.93 8.50 -29.42
CA SER A 83 2.60 9.78 -29.70
C SER A 83 2.37 10.81 -28.57
N VAL A 84 1.20 10.79 -27.94
CA VAL A 84 0.88 11.63 -26.78
C VAL A 84 1.71 11.22 -25.56
N ALA A 85 1.83 9.93 -25.25
CA ALA A 85 2.68 9.47 -24.15
C ALA A 85 4.18 9.70 -24.43
N GLN A 86 4.64 9.62 -25.67
CA GLN A 86 6.01 9.96 -26.04
C GLN A 86 6.31 11.45 -25.81
N LEU A 87 5.38 12.34 -26.17
CA LEU A 87 5.47 13.76 -25.83
C LEU A 87 5.47 13.97 -24.32
N GLY A 88 4.58 13.28 -23.60
CA GLY A 88 4.53 13.29 -22.14
C GLY A 88 5.85 12.89 -21.49
N LYS A 89 6.50 11.86 -22.03
CA LYS A 89 7.84 11.45 -21.60
C LYS A 89 8.86 12.56 -21.80
N LYS A 90 8.88 13.24 -22.95
CA LYS A 90 9.78 14.39 -23.19
C LYS A 90 9.56 15.48 -22.13
N ILE A 91 8.31 15.85 -21.86
CA ILE A 91 7.95 16.87 -20.86
C ILE A 91 8.37 16.43 -19.45
N PHE A 92 8.13 15.17 -19.07
CA PHE A 92 8.44 14.64 -17.74
C PHE A 92 9.92 14.77 -17.37
N PHE A 93 10.81 14.64 -18.37
CA PHE A 93 12.26 14.72 -18.18
C PHE A 93 12.85 16.09 -18.49
N ASP A 94 12.07 17.08 -18.96
CA ASP A 94 12.60 18.39 -19.37
C ASP A 94 12.80 19.35 -18.19
N PRO A 95 14.05 19.68 -17.80
CA PRO A 95 14.30 20.61 -16.69
C PRO A 95 14.08 22.07 -17.05
N THR A 96 14.05 22.40 -18.36
CA THR A 96 13.91 23.77 -18.86
C THR A 96 12.52 24.35 -18.60
N LEU A 97 11.55 23.50 -18.27
CA LEU A 97 10.18 23.88 -17.88
C LEU A 97 10.06 24.34 -16.42
N SER A 98 11.14 24.37 -15.65
CA SER A 98 11.18 25.00 -14.32
C SER A 98 11.71 26.42 -14.38
N ALA A 99 11.40 27.26 -13.39
CA ALA A 99 12.01 28.58 -13.25
C ALA A 99 13.53 28.53 -13.08
N SER A 100 14.06 27.45 -12.50
CA SER A 100 15.51 27.25 -12.36
C SER A 100 16.18 26.79 -13.66
N GLY A 101 15.42 26.25 -14.62
CA GLY A 101 15.94 25.55 -15.80
C GLY A 101 16.70 24.25 -15.47
N ARG A 102 16.61 23.76 -14.23
CA ARG A 102 17.45 22.68 -13.67
C ARG A 102 16.67 21.56 -12.98
N GLN A 103 15.35 21.68 -12.91
CA GLN A 103 14.46 20.70 -12.26
C GLN A 103 13.34 20.27 -13.21
N SER A 104 13.12 18.96 -13.32
CA SER A 104 12.00 18.34 -14.03
C SER A 104 11.18 17.46 -13.09
N CYS A 105 10.11 16.84 -13.57
CA CYS A 105 9.35 15.85 -12.78
C CYS A 105 10.29 14.73 -12.28
N ALA A 106 11.18 14.26 -13.16
CA ALA A 106 12.14 13.20 -12.86
C ALA A 106 13.18 13.55 -11.79
N SER A 107 13.42 14.84 -11.50
CA SER A 107 14.32 15.26 -10.43
C SER A 107 13.82 14.84 -9.04
N CYS A 108 12.50 14.80 -8.85
CA CYS A 108 11.85 14.37 -7.61
C CYS A 108 11.27 12.95 -7.71
N HIS A 109 10.98 12.49 -8.92
CA HIS A 109 10.38 11.19 -9.22
C HIS A 109 11.28 10.37 -10.14
N SER A 110 12.35 9.81 -9.57
CA SER A 110 13.38 9.09 -10.31
C SER A 110 12.91 7.68 -10.71
N PRO A 111 12.96 7.30 -12.00
CA PRO A 111 12.61 5.94 -12.43
C PRO A 111 13.44 4.85 -11.72
N GLU A 112 14.70 5.14 -11.38
CA GLU A 112 15.61 4.22 -10.68
C GLU A 112 15.23 4.01 -9.21
N HIS A 113 14.36 4.85 -8.66
CA HIS A 113 13.95 4.85 -7.27
C HIS A 113 12.43 4.70 -7.15
N ALA A 114 11.86 3.82 -7.98
CA ALA A 114 10.42 3.55 -8.03
C ALA A 114 9.58 4.84 -8.23
N TYR A 115 10.07 5.78 -9.04
CA TYR A 115 9.47 7.10 -9.24
C TYR A 115 9.23 7.90 -7.95
N GLY A 116 10.01 7.61 -6.90
CA GLY A 116 10.14 8.42 -5.70
C GLY A 116 11.44 9.23 -5.69
N PRO A 117 11.71 9.96 -4.60
CA PRO A 117 12.95 10.70 -4.44
C PRO A 117 14.15 9.77 -4.27
N ALA A 118 15.27 10.09 -4.95
CA ALA A 118 16.51 9.33 -4.91
C ALA A 118 17.39 9.60 -3.66
N ASN A 119 16.94 10.48 -2.77
CA ASN A 119 17.71 10.96 -1.62
C ASN A 119 16.92 10.78 -0.31
N ASN A 120 17.57 11.11 0.81
CA ASN A 120 17.00 11.03 2.16
C ASN A 120 16.50 12.37 2.70
N LEU A 121 16.24 13.36 1.83
CA LEU A 121 15.66 14.63 2.25
C LEU A 121 14.21 14.40 2.68
N ALA A 122 13.83 14.91 3.86
CA ALA A 122 12.45 14.84 4.35
C ALA A 122 11.45 15.44 3.36
N VAL A 123 11.87 16.46 2.62
CA VAL A 123 11.13 17.15 1.56
C VAL A 123 12.16 17.67 0.54
N GLN A 124 11.79 17.74 -0.74
CA GLN A 124 12.71 18.14 -1.80
C GLN A 124 12.95 19.66 -1.81
N LEU A 125 14.07 20.07 -2.42
CA LEU A 125 14.37 21.47 -2.65
C LEU A 125 13.92 21.89 -4.06
N GLY A 126 13.30 23.06 -4.15
CA GLY A 126 12.87 23.68 -5.40
C GLY A 126 13.02 25.21 -5.34
N GLY A 127 12.16 25.90 -6.08
CA GLY A 127 12.28 27.34 -6.30
C GLY A 127 13.29 27.70 -7.38
N PRO A 128 13.35 28.98 -7.78
CA PRO A 128 14.23 29.43 -8.88
C PRO A 128 15.73 29.15 -8.65
N ALA A 129 16.15 29.06 -7.39
CA ALA A 129 17.53 28.78 -6.99
C ALA A 129 17.76 27.36 -6.45
N LEU A 130 16.73 26.49 -6.45
CA LEU A 130 16.77 25.14 -5.86
C LEU A 130 17.17 25.12 -4.37
N SER A 131 16.72 26.12 -3.62
CA SER A 131 17.03 26.30 -2.20
C SER A 131 15.80 26.37 -1.31
N GLN A 132 14.60 26.39 -1.89
CA GLN A 132 13.35 26.48 -1.14
C GLN A 132 12.89 25.09 -0.76
N GLN A 133 12.58 24.90 0.52
CA GLN A 133 12.16 23.60 1.03
C GLN A 133 10.68 23.36 0.71
N GLY A 134 10.36 22.19 0.13
CA GLY A 134 8.99 21.73 -0.07
C GLY A 134 8.23 21.49 1.25
N TYR A 135 6.93 21.23 1.14
CA TYR A 135 6.06 21.03 2.31
C TYR A 135 5.92 19.58 2.75
N ARG A 136 5.93 18.64 1.78
CA ARG A 136 5.77 17.19 1.99
C ARG A 136 6.76 16.39 1.13
N PRO A 137 7.18 15.18 1.53
CA PRO A 137 7.98 14.32 0.66
C PRO A 137 7.14 13.90 -0.55
N PRO A 138 7.73 13.89 -1.76
CA PRO A 138 7.08 13.33 -2.93
C PRO A 138 6.73 11.86 -2.70
N GLN A 139 5.52 11.47 -3.11
CA GLN A 139 5.13 10.06 -3.16
C GLN A 139 5.75 9.40 -4.40
N SER A 140 5.85 8.07 -4.39
CA SER A 140 6.10 7.33 -5.63
C SER A 140 4.97 7.61 -6.62
N LEU A 141 5.29 7.77 -7.91
CA LEU A 141 4.27 7.84 -8.96
C LEU A 141 3.85 6.45 -9.47
N MET A 142 4.51 5.38 -9.01
CA MET A 142 4.13 4.04 -9.43
C MET A 142 2.72 3.71 -8.97
N TYR A 143 2.00 3.01 -9.84
CA TYR A 143 0.66 2.48 -9.61
C TYR A 143 -0.46 3.52 -9.44
N LEU A 144 -0.19 4.82 -9.59
CA LEU A 144 -1.23 5.86 -9.48
C LEU A 144 -2.30 5.80 -10.58
N TYR A 145 -2.10 5.00 -11.65
CA TYR A 145 -3.13 4.77 -12.65
C TYR A 145 -4.40 4.09 -12.10
N ARG A 146 -4.31 3.43 -10.93
CA ARG A 146 -5.46 2.86 -10.19
C ARG A 146 -6.01 3.76 -9.09
N GLN A 147 -5.36 4.89 -8.80
CA GLN A 147 -5.86 5.82 -7.79
C GLN A 147 -7.20 6.41 -8.26
N PRO A 148 -8.31 6.22 -7.53
CA PRO A 148 -9.58 6.80 -7.93
C PRO A 148 -9.59 8.32 -7.72
N ASN A 149 -10.52 9.02 -8.37
CA ASN A 149 -10.79 10.43 -8.06
C ASN A 149 -11.22 10.59 -6.60
N PHE A 150 -11.08 11.79 -6.05
CA PHE A 150 -11.46 12.03 -4.66
C PHE A 150 -12.98 11.89 -4.48
N SER A 151 -13.40 11.20 -3.44
CA SER A 151 -14.79 11.16 -3.01
C SER A 151 -14.89 10.99 -1.49
N ILE A 152 -16.07 11.30 -0.94
CA ILE A 152 -16.44 10.94 0.43
C ILE A 152 -17.63 10.00 0.33
N GLY A 153 -17.46 8.78 0.81
CA GLY A 153 -18.43 7.70 0.69
C GLY A 153 -18.60 6.93 2.00
N PRO A 154 -19.60 6.03 2.10
CA PRO A 154 -19.66 5.10 3.21
C PRO A 154 -18.40 4.23 3.22
N ASP A 155 -17.89 3.91 4.41
CA ASP A 155 -16.79 2.96 4.54
C ASP A 155 -17.17 1.60 3.94
N ALA A 156 -16.32 1.12 3.04
CA ALA A 156 -16.54 -0.11 2.27
C ALA A 156 -15.74 -1.31 2.81
N GLY A 157 -14.96 -1.15 3.90
CA GLY A 157 -14.13 -2.22 4.46
C GLY A 157 -13.02 -2.68 3.50
N ASP A 158 -12.81 -4.00 3.37
CA ASP A 158 -11.76 -4.65 2.56
C ASP A 158 -11.96 -4.51 1.02
N ALA A 159 -12.25 -3.32 0.51
CA ALA A 159 -12.41 -3.04 -0.92
C ALA A 159 -11.43 -1.95 -1.38
N ASP A 160 -10.55 -2.29 -2.32
CA ASP A 160 -9.63 -1.36 -3.00
C ASP A 160 -10.26 -0.73 -4.27
N ASN A 161 -11.51 -1.07 -4.58
CA ASN A 161 -12.22 -0.55 -5.74
C ASN A 161 -13.21 0.53 -5.30
N ALA A 162 -13.28 1.64 -6.04
CA ALA A 162 -14.36 2.61 -5.85
C ALA A 162 -15.71 1.89 -6.03
N PRO A 163 -16.65 2.02 -5.08
CA PRO A 163 -17.90 1.29 -5.14
C PRO A 163 -18.67 1.70 -6.40
N ASP A 164 -19.04 0.72 -7.23
CA ASP A 164 -19.82 1.00 -8.44
C ASP A 164 -21.26 1.38 -8.07
N LEU A 165 -21.96 2.05 -9.00
CA LEU A 165 -23.32 2.53 -8.74
C LEU A 165 -24.29 1.40 -8.36
N ALA A 166 -24.09 0.19 -8.88
CA ALA A 166 -24.92 -0.97 -8.57
C ALA A 166 -24.61 -1.56 -7.18
N GLN A 167 -23.36 -1.53 -6.75
CA GLN A 167 -22.93 -1.86 -5.38
C GLN A 167 -23.48 -0.85 -4.38
N ILE A 168 -23.38 0.46 -4.67
CA ILE A 168 -24.00 1.49 -3.82
C ILE A 168 -25.52 1.29 -3.76
N ALA A 169 -26.17 1.00 -4.91
CA ALA A 169 -27.60 0.75 -4.96
C ALA A 169 -28.02 -0.52 -4.21
N SER A 170 -27.22 -1.59 -4.26
CA SER A 170 -27.51 -2.85 -3.56
C SER A 170 -27.28 -2.73 -2.06
N GLN A 171 -26.23 -2.03 -1.61
CA GLN A 171 -26.04 -1.66 -0.21
C GLN A 171 -27.20 -0.80 0.28
N ALA A 172 -27.67 0.16 -0.52
CA ALA A 172 -28.82 1.00 -0.19
C ALA A 172 -30.17 0.24 -0.18
N ALA A 173 -30.28 -0.91 -0.86
CA ALA A 173 -31.52 -1.68 -0.94
C ALA A 173 -31.96 -2.26 0.41
N GLY A 174 -31.01 -2.49 1.33
CA GLY A 174 -31.25 -2.96 2.69
C GLY A 174 -31.23 -1.85 3.76
N VAL A 175 -30.85 -0.62 3.40
CA VAL A 175 -30.82 0.50 4.35
C VAL A 175 -32.26 0.93 4.61
N ALA A 176 -32.72 0.71 5.84
CA ALA A 176 -33.98 1.27 6.30
C ALA A 176 -33.95 2.78 6.02
N ARG A 177 -34.88 3.27 5.18
CA ARG A 177 -35.00 4.71 4.95
C ARG A 177 -35.09 5.37 6.32
N ALA A 178 -34.22 6.35 6.56
CA ALA A 178 -34.21 7.12 7.79
C ALA A 178 -35.65 7.51 8.17
N GLN A 179 -36.11 7.08 9.34
CA GLN A 179 -37.35 7.62 9.90
C GLN A 179 -37.14 9.11 10.08
N LYS A 180 -37.82 9.92 9.28
CA LYS A 180 -37.78 11.39 9.36
C LYS A 180 -38.62 11.84 10.56
N ASN A 181 -38.18 11.49 11.76
CA ASN A 181 -38.73 11.99 13.00
C ASN A 181 -38.09 13.35 13.27
N ALA A 182 -38.90 14.37 13.55
CA ALA A 182 -38.35 15.68 13.92
C ALA A 182 -37.42 15.52 15.13
N GLY A 183 -36.16 15.96 15.00
CA GLY A 183 -35.19 15.98 16.09
C GLY A 183 -34.34 14.72 16.29
N VAL A 184 -34.45 13.69 15.44
CA VAL A 184 -33.57 12.49 15.51
C VAL A 184 -32.81 12.32 14.19
N ALA A 185 -31.48 12.49 14.24
CA ALA A 185 -30.62 12.17 13.11
C ALA A 185 -30.54 10.64 12.93
N PRO A 186 -30.74 10.09 11.72
CA PRO A 186 -30.56 8.67 11.48
C PRO A 186 -29.10 8.26 11.73
N ALA A 187 -28.89 7.02 12.20
CA ALA A 187 -27.56 6.42 12.23
C ALA A 187 -27.07 6.25 10.79
N ALA A 188 -26.22 7.15 10.32
CA ALA A 188 -25.56 7.05 9.03
C ALA A 188 -24.30 6.19 9.16
N PRO A 189 -23.93 5.42 8.12
CA PRO A 189 -22.60 4.79 8.07
C PRO A 189 -21.52 5.87 8.20
N ALA A 190 -20.37 5.50 8.76
CA ALA A 190 -19.21 6.38 8.80
C ALA A 190 -18.84 6.78 7.37
N MET A 191 -18.71 8.09 7.13
CA MET A 191 -18.36 8.64 5.82
C MET A 191 -16.86 8.89 5.78
N VAL A 192 -16.15 8.15 4.94
CA VAL A 192 -14.70 8.19 4.81
C VAL A 192 -14.29 8.87 3.50
N PRO A 193 -13.28 9.77 3.54
CA PRO A 193 -12.67 10.29 2.33
C PRO A 193 -11.79 9.23 1.68
N GLN A 194 -11.76 9.19 0.35
CA GLN A 194 -10.94 8.25 -0.41
C GLN A 194 -10.52 8.83 -1.75
N GLY A 195 -9.52 8.21 -2.38
CA GLY A 195 -9.03 8.60 -3.70
C GLY A 195 -8.33 9.95 -3.70
N GLY A 196 -8.24 10.58 -4.86
CA GLY A 196 -7.50 11.81 -5.07
C GLY A 196 -5.98 11.59 -5.04
N MET A 197 -5.27 12.58 -5.58
CA MET A 197 -3.81 12.62 -5.68
C MET A 197 -3.23 13.58 -4.64
N PHE A 198 -1.92 13.44 -4.39
CA PHE A 198 -1.21 14.02 -3.25
C PHE A 198 -1.64 13.42 -1.90
N TRP A 199 -0.91 13.75 -0.84
CA TRP A 199 -1.22 13.31 0.52
C TRP A 199 -2.58 13.78 1.08
N ASP A 200 -3.23 14.78 0.49
CA ASP A 200 -4.50 15.38 0.95
C ASP A 200 -5.64 15.28 -0.08
N GLY A 201 -5.43 14.55 -1.17
CA GLY A 201 -6.46 14.31 -2.18
C GLY A 201 -6.92 15.53 -2.96
N ARG A 202 -6.17 16.63 -2.94
CA ARG A 202 -6.61 17.92 -3.53
C ARG A 202 -6.66 17.95 -5.06
N ALA A 203 -6.26 16.87 -5.74
CA ALA A 203 -6.32 16.77 -7.20
C ALA A 203 -6.93 15.43 -7.63
N ASP A 204 -7.94 15.47 -8.49
CA ASP A 204 -8.67 14.24 -8.86
C ASP A 204 -7.98 13.39 -9.91
N THR A 205 -7.10 13.97 -10.73
CA THR A 205 -6.51 13.28 -11.89
C THR A 205 -5.01 13.46 -11.93
N LEU A 206 -4.32 12.52 -12.61
CA LEU A 206 -2.88 12.64 -12.90
C LEU A 206 -2.55 13.95 -13.63
N GLN A 207 -3.44 14.42 -14.49
CA GLN A 207 -3.27 15.69 -15.21
C GLN A 207 -3.35 16.89 -14.25
N ALA A 208 -4.34 16.92 -13.36
CA ALA A 208 -4.46 17.98 -12.35
C ALA A 208 -3.26 17.94 -11.38
N GLN A 209 -2.84 16.75 -10.98
CA GLN A 209 -1.65 16.54 -10.13
C GLN A 209 -0.38 17.06 -10.82
N ALA A 210 -0.15 16.70 -12.08
CA ALA A 210 1.05 17.11 -12.83
C ALA A 210 1.12 18.64 -13.07
N SER A 211 -0.04 19.31 -13.07
CA SER A 211 -0.11 20.77 -13.22
C SER A 211 0.40 21.54 -12.00
N GLY A 212 0.21 20.98 -10.79
CA GLY A 212 0.53 21.66 -9.53
C GLY A 212 2.01 22.06 -9.38
N PRO A 213 2.97 21.12 -9.54
CA PRO A 213 4.39 21.40 -9.35
C PRO A 213 4.95 22.52 -10.20
N LEU A 214 4.40 22.72 -11.41
CA LEU A 214 4.87 23.72 -12.36
C LEU A 214 4.79 25.14 -11.79
N LEU A 215 3.73 25.46 -11.04
CA LEU A 215 3.50 26.80 -10.48
C LEU A 215 3.82 26.91 -8.99
N ASN A 216 4.06 25.78 -8.31
CA ASN A 216 4.35 25.80 -6.89
C ASN A 216 5.71 26.48 -6.62
N PRO A 217 5.78 27.57 -5.84
CA PRO A 217 7.00 28.36 -5.65
C PRO A 217 8.14 27.60 -4.96
N VAL A 218 7.83 26.54 -4.21
CA VAL A 218 8.85 25.69 -3.55
C VAL A 218 9.18 24.43 -4.34
N GLU A 219 8.62 24.27 -5.55
CA GLU A 219 8.89 23.18 -6.49
C GLU A 219 9.46 23.76 -7.79
N MET A 220 8.77 23.66 -8.94
CA MET A 220 9.31 24.14 -10.22
C MET A 220 9.17 25.66 -10.40
N ALA A 221 8.32 26.31 -9.61
CA ALA A 221 8.30 27.75 -9.35
C ALA A 221 8.18 28.69 -10.55
N ASN A 222 7.52 28.25 -11.63
CA ASN A 222 7.23 29.13 -12.76
C ASN A 222 6.28 30.26 -12.35
N ALA A 223 6.44 31.42 -12.98
CA ALA A 223 5.70 32.62 -12.58
C ALA A 223 4.21 32.55 -12.95
N SER A 224 3.86 31.85 -14.03
CA SER A 224 2.49 31.70 -14.52
C SER A 224 2.39 30.57 -15.55
N ILE A 225 1.17 30.20 -15.94
CA ILE A 225 0.93 29.28 -17.06
C ILE A 225 1.58 29.81 -18.35
N ALA A 226 1.48 31.12 -18.61
CA ALA A 226 2.09 31.73 -19.79
C ALA A 226 3.62 31.60 -19.80
N ASP A 227 4.29 31.67 -18.63
CA ASP A 227 5.73 31.42 -18.51
C ASP A 227 6.10 29.97 -18.88
N VAL A 228 5.33 28.99 -18.38
CA VAL A 228 5.55 27.58 -18.73
C VAL A 228 5.36 27.34 -20.23
N MET A 229 4.28 27.89 -20.81
CA MET A 229 3.99 27.70 -22.23
C MET A 229 5.01 28.39 -23.14
N ALA A 230 5.48 29.59 -22.76
CA ALA A 230 6.56 30.27 -23.49
C ALA A 230 7.89 29.47 -23.48
N LYS A 231 8.15 28.70 -22.41
CA LYS A 231 9.28 27.76 -22.37
C LYS A 231 9.03 26.56 -23.27
N LEU A 232 7.86 25.94 -23.19
CA LEU A 232 7.47 24.79 -24.01
C LEU A 232 7.55 25.13 -25.51
N GLU A 233 7.12 26.33 -25.92
CA GLU A 233 7.22 26.81 -27.31
C GLU A 233 8.66 26.89 -27.84
N ARG A 234 9.66 26.99 -26.98
CA ARG A 234 11.08 27.05 -27.38
C ARG A 234 11.77 25.69 -27.35
N THR A 235 11.05 24.63 -26.97
CA THR A 235 11.61 23.28 -26.89
C THR A 235 11.77 22.66 -28.28
N PRO A 236 12.72 21.71 -28.44
CA PRO A 236 12.87 20.96 -29.69
C PRO A 236 11.63 20.15 -30.10
N TYR A 237 10.74 19.84 -29.15
CA TYR A 237 9.54 19.04 -29.37
C TYR A 237 8.25 19.87 -29.53
N ARG A 238 8.36 21.20 -29.69
CA ARG A 238 7.23 22.08 -30.04
C ARG A 238 6.42 21.56 -31.23
N ASN A 239 7.09 21.06 -32.27
CA ASN A 239 6.42 20.61 -33.49
C ASN A 239 5.53 19.39 -33.21
N ASP A 240 6.00 18.42 -32.42
CA ASP A 240 5.19 17.28 -31.98
C ASP A 240 3.93 17.75 -31.25
N PHE A 241 4.08 18.76 -30.37
CA PHE A 241 2.98 19.37 -29.63
C PHE A 241 1.91 19.97 -30.57
N THR A 242 2.33 20.80 -31.52
CA THR A 242 1.40 21.42 -32.49
C THR A 242 0.79 20.41 -33.48
N GLN A 243 1.49 19.30 -33.76
CA GLN A 243 0.95 18.24 -34.62
C GLN A 243 -0.14 17.45 -33.90
N LEU A 244 0.01 17.21 -32.60
CA LEU A 244 -0.96 16.46 -31.79
C LEU A 244 -2.18 17.31 -31.41
N PHE A 245 -1.98 18.57 -31.05
CA PHE A 245 -3.02 19.41 -30.44
C PHE A 245 -3.45 20.61 -31.31
N GLY A 246 -2.86 20.77 -32.49
CA GLY A 246 -3.18 21.80 -33.46
C GLY A 246 -2.20 22.98 -33.48
N ALA A 247 -2.08 23.63 -34.64
CA ALA A 247 -1.12 24.72 -34.87
C ALA A 247 -1.33 25.95 -33.98
N HIS A 248 -2.56 26.15 -33.49
CA HIS A 248 -2.99 27.30 -32.69
C HIS A 248 -3.11 26.99 -31.19
N VAL A 249 -2.64 25.82 -30.73
CA VAL A 249 -2.81 25.41 -29.33
C VAL A 249 -2.20 26.41 -28.33
N PHE A 250 -1.10 27.06 -28.71
CA PHE A 250 -0.43 28.06 -27.87
C PHE A 250 -1.16 29.41 -27.78
N ASP A 251 -2.13 29.68 -28.65
CA ASP A 251 -2.97 30.89 -28.58
C ASP A 251 -3.85 30.87 -27.31
N ASN A 252 -4.08 29.68 -26.73
CA ASN A 252 -4.73 29.50 -25.44
C ASN A 252 -3.80 28.74 -24.48
N THR A 253 -3.04 29.48 -23.67
CA THR A 253 -2.06 28.91 -22.74
C THR A 253 -2.66 27.96 -21.70
N THR A 254 -3.91 28.15 -21.29
CA THR A 254 -4.61 27.22 -20.38
C THR A 254 -4.90 25.88 -21.06
N LEU A 255 -5.35 25.91 -22.33
CA LEU A 255 -5.53 24.69 -23.12
C LEU A 255 -4.18 24.00 -23.36
N ALA A 256 -3.15 24.75 -23.77
CA ALA A 256 -1.81 24.19 -23.97
C ALA A 256 -1.25 23.53 -22.70
N MET A 257 -1.44 24.13 -21.53
CA MET A 257 -1.05 23.52 -20.25
C MET A 257 -1.83 22.24 -19.97
N SER A 258 -3.15 22.27 -20.21
CA SER A 258 -4.02 21.10 -20.07
C SER A 258 -3.53 19.95 -20.95
N GLU A 259 -3.26 20.19 -22.23
CA GLU A 259 -2.78 19.17 -23.18
C GLU A 259 -1.37 18.66 -22.84
N ALA A 260 -0.48 19.55 -22.39
CA ALA A 260 0.85 19.17 -21.92
C ALA A 260 0.77 18.20 -20.72
N MET A 261 -0.08 18.51 -19.75
CA MET A 261 -0.23 17.67 -18.56
C MET A 261 -1.06 16.41 -18.84
N PHE A 262 -1.95 16.44 -19.82
CA PHE A 262 -2.61 15.24 -20.34
C PHE A 262 -1.58 14.29 -20.97
N ALA A 263 -0.63 14.82 -21.75
CA ALA A 263 0.48 14.03 -22.30
C ALA A 263 1.31 13.36 -21.20
N VAL A 264 1.69 14.12 -20.16
CA VAL A 264 2.42 13.60 -18.99
C VAL A 264 1.61 12.53 -18.25
N ALA A 265 0.31 12.73 -18.03
CA ALA A 265 -0.57 11.73 -17.43
C ALA A 265 -0.63 10.46 -18.28
N ARG A 266 -0.67 10.58 -19.61
CA ARG A 266 -0.67 9.43 -20.52
C ARG A 266 0.65 8.66 -20.47
N TYR A 267 1.79 9.35 -20.33
CA TYR A 267 3.08 8.70 -20.08
C TYR A 267 3.05 7.85 -18.80
N GLN A 268 2.54 8.39 -17.70
CA GLN A 268 2.44 7.67 -16.42
C GLN A 268 1.50 6.45 -16.47
N VAL A 269 0.51 6.45 -17.37
CA VAL A 269 -0.40 5.31 -17.56
C VAL A 269 0.16 4.28 -18.56
N GLU A 270 0.81 4.69 -19.64
CA GLU A 270 1.25 3.75 -20.69
C GLU A 270 2.61 3.11 -20.43
N GLU A 271 3.53 3.81 -19.77
CA GLU A 271 4.87 3.30 -19.55
C GLU A 271 4.85 2.22 -18.45
N GLN A 272 5.19 0.99 -18.84
CA GLN A 272 5.11 -0.20 -17.98
C GLN A 272 5.92 -0.06 -16.69
N SER A 273 7.00 0.74 -16.67
CA SER A 273 7.81 0.95 -15.46
C SER A 273 7.05 1.66 -14.33
N PHE A 274 5.90 2.29 -14.58
CA PHE A 274 5.04 2.80 -13.51
C PHE A 274 4.20 1.72 -12.84
N HIS A 275 3.96 0.58 -13.49
CA HIS A 275 3.11 -0.50 -12.97
C HIS A 275 3.59 -1.90 -13.37
N PRO A 276 4.85 -2.27 -13.08
CA PRO A 276 5.44 -3.52 -13.56
C PRO A 276 4.82 -4.77 -12.91
N TYR A 277 4.37 -4.72 -11.65
CA TYR A 277 3.83 -5.88 -10.91
C TYR A 277 4.78 -7.09 -10.94
N THR A 278 6.05 -6.81 -10.61
CA THR A 278 7.18 -7.74 -10.68
C THR A 278 7.81 -8.00 -9.31
N SER A 279 7.06 -7.78 -8.24
CA SER A 279 7.55 -8.02 -6.89
C SER A 279 7.63 -9.52 -6.57
N LYS A 280 8.44 -9.88 -5.58
CA LYS A 280 8.48 -11.26 -5.07
C LYS A 280 7.11 -11.72 -4.61
N TYR A 281 6.32 -10.82 -4.02
CA TYR A 281 4.96 -11.11 -3.58
C TYR A 281 4.01 -11.37 -4.75
N ASP A 282 4.10 -10.60 -5.83
CA ASP A 282 3.30 -10.85 -7.05
C ASP A 282 3.59 -12.25 -7.61
N TYR A 283 4.87 -12.63 -7.68
CA TYR A 283 5.25 -13.97 -8.12
C TYR A 283 4.90 -15.07 -7.12
N TRP A 284 4.91 -14.79 -5.82
CA TRP A 284 4.44 -15.74 -4.81
C TRP A 284 2.92 -15.97 -4.92
N LEU A 285 2.14 -14.91 -5.14
CA LEU A 285 0.71 -15.02 -5.43
C LEU A 285 0.44 -15.93 -6.63
N GLU A 286 1.30 -15.88 -7.66
CA GLU A 286 1.20 -16.76 -8.85
C GLU A 286 1.88 -18.13 -8.70
N GLY A 287 2.41 -18.47 -7.52
CA GLY A 287 3.11 -19.73 -7.28
C GLY A 287 4.48 -19.86 -7.96
N LYS A 288 5.03 -18.76 -8.48
CA LYS A 288 6.33 -18.67 -9.17
C LYS A 288 7.49 -18.34 -8.20
N ALA A 289 7.19 -17.85 -7.01
CA ALA A 289 8.18 -17.59 -5.96
C ALA A 289 7.82 -18.28 -4.63
N ARG A 290 8.81 -18.35 -3.74
CA ARG A 290 8.64 -18.85 -2.36
C ARG A 290 9.01 -17.74 -1.39
N LEU A 291 8.18 -17.54 -0.37
CA LEU A 291 8.51 -16.68 0.75
C LEU A 291 9.39 -17.43 1.74
N SER A 292 10.36 -16.72 2.33
CA SER A 292 11.12 -17.24 3.47
C SER A 292 10.20 -17.38 4.68
N GLN A 293 10.67 -18.09 5.71
CA GLN A 293 9.91 -18.24 6.95
C GLN A 293 9.65 -16.90 7.65
N ALA A 294 10.61 -15.96 7.57
CA ALA A 294 10.44 -14.61 8.11
C ALA A 294 9.38 -13.83 7.32
N GLU A 295 9.44 -13.87 5.98
CA GLU A 295 8.47 -13.20 5.11
C GLU A 295 7.05 -13.76 5.30
N LEU A 296 6.89 -15.07 5.46
CA LEU A 296 5.59 -15.70 5.75
C LEU A 296 5.02 -15.28 7.11
N ARG A 297 5.84 -15.27 8.16
CA ARG A 297 5.41 -14.78 9.47
C ARG A 297 5.04 -13.29 9.39
N GLY A 298 5.83 -12.50 8.67
CA GLY A 298 5.54 -11.10 8.39
C GLY A 298 4.20 -10.89 7.70
N LEU A 299 3.90 -11.65 6.64
CA LEU A 299 2.60 -11.61 5.95
C LEU A 299 1.44 -11.94 6.89
N ARG A 300 1.60 -12.91 7.79
CA ARG A 300 0.56 -13.28 8.75
C ARG A 300 0.34 -12.19 9.79
N LEU A 301 1.41 -11.64 10.34
CA LEU A 301 1.35 -10.52 11.28
C LEU A 301 0.70 -9.29 10.64
N PHE A 302 1.07 -8.99 9.40
CA PHE A 302 0.50 -7.91 8.60
C PHE A 302 -1.03 -8.02 8.46
N ASN A 303 -1.55 -9.24 8.35
CA ASN A 303 -2.99 -9.53 8.23
C ASN A 303 -3.68 -9.89 9.56
N ASP A 304 -2.97 -9.87 10.69
CA ASP A 304 -3.55 -10.25 11.99
C ASP A 304 -4.21 -9.04 12.66
N PRO A 305 -5.56 -9.01 12.77
CA PRO A 305 -6.28 -7.87 13.32
C PRO A 305 -6.05 -7.65 14.82
N ASN A 306 -5.46 -8.62 15.52
CA ASN A 306 -5.17 -8.51 16.95
C ASN A 306 -3.70 -8.12 17.23
N LYS A 307 -2.87 -8.06 16.18
CA LYS A 307 -1.45 -7.70 16.27
C LYS A 307 -1.14 -6.44 15.46
N ALA A 308 -0.66 -6.60 14.22
CA ALA A 308 -0.19 -5.47 13.42
C ALA A 308 -1.34 -4.80 12.66
N ASN A 309 -2.36 -5.57 12.27
CA ASN A 309 -3.56 -5.10 11.58
C ASN A 309 -3.29 -4.18 10.36
N CYS A 310 -2.11 -4.30 9.75
CA CYS A 310 -1.70 -3.42 8.65
C CYS A 310 -2.66 -3.53 7.47
N ALA A 311 -3.17 -4.74 7.22
CA ALA A 311 -4.12 -5.03 6.16
C ALA A 311 -5.50 -4.38 6.36
N GLY A 312 -5.79 -3.79 7.52
CA GLY A 312 -7.02 -3.00 7.73
C GLY A 312 -7.09 -1.77 6.83
N CYS A 313 -5.94 -1.15 6.52
CA CYS A 313 -5.85 -0.04 5.57
C CYS A 313 -4.98 -0.39 4.34
N HIS A 314 -3.98 -1.26 4.50
CA HIS A 314 -3.05 -1.64 3.44
C HIS A 314 -3.40 -3.01 2.83
N LEU A 315 -4.49 -3.07 2.09
CA LEU A 315 -5.09 -4.30 1.55
C LEU A 315 -4.07 -5.19 0.79
N SER A 316 -3.83 -6.40 1.30
CA SER A 316 -2.80 -7.31 0.77
C SER A 316 -3.31 -8.38 -0.19
N LYS A 317 -4.63 -8.54 -0.34
CA LYS A 317 -5.24 -9.55 -1.20
C LYS A 317 -5.46 -9.00 -2.62
N PRO A 318 -5.34 -9.85 -3.66
CA PRO A 318 -5.84 -9.51 -4.99
C PRO A 318 -7.30 -9.06 -4.92
N SER A 319 -7.66 -8.10 -5.75
CA SER A 319 -9.04 -7.64 -5.85
C SER A 319 -9.94 -8.74 -6.44
N PRO A 320 -11.27 -8.66 -6.29
CA PRO A 320 -12.19 -9.69 -6.80
C PRO A 320 -12.14 -9.93 -8.32
N ASP A 321 -11.74 -8.91 -9.08
CA ASP A 321 -11.48 -8.96 -10.53
C ASP A 321 -10.07 -9.50 -10.88
N GLY A 322 -9.30 -9.94 -9.88
CA GLY A 322 -8.01 -10.59 -10.06
C GLY A 322 -6.84 -9.63 -10.27
N LEU A 323 -7.01 -8.33 -10.02
CA LEU A 323 -5.92 -7.37 -10.11
C LEU A 323 -4.94 -7.56 -8.93
N PRO A 324 -3.65 -7.26 -9.12
CA PRO A 324 -2.67 -7.30 -8.03
C PRO A 324 -3.05 -6.37 -6.87
N PRO A 325 -2.75 -6.76 -5.62
CA PRO A 325 -3.03 -5.95 -4.44
C PRO A 325 -2.30 -4.62 -4.50
N MET A 326 -2.96 -3.55 -4.10
CA MET A 326 -2.38 -2.20 -4.11
C MET A 326 -1.76 -1.82 -2.77
N PHE A 327 -1.99 -2.59 -1.70
CA PHE A 327 -1.52 -2.28 -0.35
C PHE A 327 -1.95 -0.89 0.10
N THR A 328 -3.16 -0.52 -0.26
CA THR A 328 -3.89 0.68 0.14
C THR A 328 -5.36 0.46 -0.18
N ASP A 329 -6.22 0.97 0.66
CA ASP A 329 -7.67 1.15 0.48
C ASP A 329 -8.02 2.49 -0.18
N TYR A 330 -7.00 3.31 -0.45
CA TYR A 330 -7.09 4.69 -0.91
C TYR A 330 -7.83 5.64 0.04
N GLN A 331 -8.05 5.25 1.30
CA GLN A 331 -8.68 6.08 2.32
C GLN A 331 -7.65 6.98 3.02
N TYR A 332 -8.10 7.73 4.03
CA TYR A 332 -7.25 8.68 4.75
C TYR A 332 -7.34 8.47 6.25
N GLU A 333 -6.17 8.44 6.88
CA GLU A 333 -6.05 8.16 8.30
C GLU A 333 -5.35 9.29 9.06
N ALA A 334 -5.83 9.54 10.28
CA ALA A 334 -5.24 10.47 11.21
C ALA A 334 -4.41 9.70 12.25
N LEU A 335 -3.14 9.42 11.92
CA LEU A 335 -2.27 8.61 12.76
C LEU A 335 -1.54 9.40 13.87
N GLY A 336 -1.52 10.72 13.77
CA GLY A 336 -0.87 11.57 14.78
C GLY A 336 0.66 11.42 14.82
N VAL A 337 1.29 11.24 13.66
CA VAL A 337 2.75 11.19 13.50
C VAL A 337 3.41 12.45 14.11
N PRO A 338 4.57 12.36 14.78
CA PRO A 338 5.18 13.51 15.43
C PRO A 338 5.57 14.63 14.49
N ARG A 339 5.61 15.85 15.03
CA ARG A 339 6.01 17.04 14.28
C ARG A 339 7.45 16.97 13.83
N ASN A 340 7.68 17.09 12.52
CA ASN A 340 9.03 17.23 12.00
C ASN A 340 9.55 18.67 12.17
N THR A 341 10.21 18.94 13.30
CA THR A 341 10.76 20.27 13.62
C THR A 341 11.91 20.73 12.71
N ARG A 342 12.41 19.83 11.83
CA ARG A 342 13.44 20.17 10.82
C ARG A 342 12.86 20.87 9.58
N LEU A 343 11.54 20.86 9.40
CA LEU A 343 10.89 21.53 8.26
C LEU A 343 10.81 23.05 8.50
N ALA A 344 11.10 23.83 7.47
CA ALA A 344 11.09 25.28 7.50
C ALA A 344 9.69 25.84 7.82
N ALA A 345 8.64 25.22 7.27
CA ALA A 345 7.25 25.58 7.57
C ALA A 345 6.93 25.44 9.06
N ASN A 346 7.51 24.44 9.73
CA ASN A 346 7.28 24.17 11.14
C ASN A 346 8.02 25.11 12.10
N ARG A 347 8.83 26.04 11.58
CA ARG A 347 9.40 27.15 12.37
C ARG A 347 8.32 28.13 12.82
N ASP A 348 7.26 28.28 12.03
CA ASP A 348 6.03 28.88 12.51
C ASP A 348 5.31 27.85 13.39
N ARG A 349 5.15 28.18 14.68
CA ARG A 349 4.49 27.30 15.65
C ARG A 349 2.98 27.19 15.42
N ASN A 350 2.40 28.12 14.67
CA ASN A 350 0.97 28.11 14.34
C ASN A 350 0.68 27.38 13.02
N PHE A 351 1.70 27.04 12.25
CA PHE A 351 1.54 26.25 11.03
C PHE A 351 1.30 24.79 11.38
N PHE A 352 0.18 24.25 10.92
CA PHE A 352 -0.15 22.84 10.96
C PHE A 352 -0.57 22.38 9.57
N ASP A 353 0.04 21.30 9.11
CA ASP A 353 -0.46 20.56 7.96
C ASP A 353 -1.58 19.64 8.43
N MET A 354 -2.82 19.99 8.11
CA MET A 354 -4.02 19.28 8.55
C MET A 354 -4.53 18.30 7.48
N GLY A 355 -3.72 18.00 6.46
CA GLY A 355 -4.07 17.07 5.40
C GLY A 355 -5.27 17.56 4.60
N ILE A 356 -6.35 16.78 4.61
CA ILE A 356 -7.61 17.11 3.90
C ILE A 356 -8.15 18.49 4.28
N CYS A 357 -8.02 18.94 5.53
CA CYS A 357 -8.52 20.23 5.97
C CYS A 357 -7.68 21.43 5.51
N GLY A 358 -6.51 21.20 4.90
CA GLY A 358 -5.61 22.23 4.44
C GLY A 358 -4.24 22.20 5.13
N PRO A 359 -3.40 23.22 4.91
CA PRO A 359 -3.71 24.47 4.22
C PRO A 359 -3.67 24.38 2.69
N PHE A 360 -3.13 23.28 2.13
CA PHE A 360 -2.96 23.14 0.68
C PHE A 360 -4.25 22.75 -0.06
N ARG A 361 -5.20 22.17 0.67
CA ARG A 361 -6.57 21.92 0.24
C ARG A 361 -7.51 22.95 0.88
N THR A 362 -8.44 23.49 0.10
CA THR A 362 -9.29 24.62 0.55
C THR A 362 -10.79 24.35 0.53
N ASP A 363 -11.23 23.38 -0.28
CA ASP A 363 -12.64 23.00 -0.46
C ASP A 363 -13.23 22.24 0.73
N LEU A 364 -12.39 21.62 1.58
CA LEU A 364 -12.82 20.83 2.75
C LEU A 364 -12.39 21.41 4.10
N LYS A 365 -11.96 22.68 4.14
CA LYS A 365 -11.47 23.33 5.38
C LYS A 365 -12.48 23.30 6.55
N ASP A 366 -13.78 23.30 6.23
CA ASP A 366 -14.87 23.35 7.21
C ASP A 366 -15.33 21.94 7.64
N GLN A 367 -14.80 20.87 7.01
CA GLN A 367 -15.11 19.47 7.33
C GLN A 367 -14.15 18.93 8.40
N THR A 368 -14.28 19.47 9.61
CA THR A 368 -13.28 19.32 10.67
C THR A 368 -13.06 17.90 11.15
N GLN A 369 -14.02 16.99 10.92
CA GLN A 369 -13.89 15.56 11.21
C GLN A 369 -12.77 14.88 10.41
N TYR A 370 -12.29 15.50 9.32
CA TYR A 370 -11.21 14.97 8.48
C TYR A 370 -9.86 15.65 8.73
N CYS A 371 -9.77 16.56 9.70
CA CYS A 371 -8.51 17.26 9.97
C CYS A 371 -7.47 16.32 10.56
N GLY A 372 -6.26 16.37 10.00
CA GLY A 372 -5.14 15.49 10.36
C GLY A 372 -5.11 14.18 9.59
N MET A 373 -6.08 13.95 8.69
CA MET A 373 -6.12 12.76 7.85
C MET A 373 -5.29 12.94 6.58
N PHE A 374 -4.47 11.93 6.28
CA PHE A 374 -3.64 11.86 5.07
C PHE A 374 -3.84 10.53 4.37
N LEU A 375 -3.69 10.52 3.05
CA LEU A 375 -3.88 9.35 2.20
C LEU A 375 -3.03 8.18 2.71
N THR A 376 -3.65 7.01 2.88
CA THR A 376 -2.99 5.72 3.09
C THR A 376 -2.22 5.36 1.81
N PRO A 377 -0.88 5.47 1.77
CA PRO A 377 -0.14 5.27 0.52
C PRO A 377 0.00 3.77 0.21
N THR A 378 0.15 3.43 -1.07
CA THR A 378 0.57 2.06 -1.45
C THR A 378 1.90 1.69 -0.76
N LEU A 379 1.99 0.45 -0.27
CA LEU A 379 3.24 -0.11 0.26
C LEU A 379 4.11 -0.80 -0.80
N ARG A 380 3.70 -0.80 -2.08
CA ARG A 380 4.57 -1.27 -3.15
C ARG A 380 5.84 -0.41 -3.19
N ASN A 381 7.00 -1.07 -3.28
CA ASN A 381 8.32 -0.43 -3.20
C ASN A 381 8.61 0.36 -1.91
N VAL A 382 7.84 0.16 -0.82
CA VAL A 382 8.00 0.96 0.41
C VAL A 382 9.40 0.87 1.01
N SER A 383 10.05 -0.30 0.89
CA SER A 383 11.38 -0.53 1.49
C SER A 383 12.54 0.08 0.70
N THR A 384 12.30 0.60 -0.51
CA THR A 384 13.31 1.35 -1.28
C THR A 384 13.38 2.82 -0.85
N ARG A 385 12.32 3.32 -0.19
CA ARG A 385 12.20 4.70 0.26
C ARG A 385 13.20 5.02 1.38
N LYS A 386 13.53 6.31 1.50
CA LYS A 386 14.46 6.84 2.52
C LYS A 386 13.79 7.70 3.57
N VAL A 387 12.54 8.13 3.33
CA VAL A 387 11.75 8.98 4.22
C VAL A 387 10.29 8.55 4.21
N PHE A 388 9.65 8.61 5.37
CA PHE A 388 8.32 8.05 5.63
C PHE A 388 7.37 9.08 6.24
N PHE A 389 6.06 8.83 6.06
CA PHE A 389 4.94 9.74 6.37
C PHE A 389 4.92 11.06 5.59
N HIS A 390 3.82 11.80 5.72
CA HIS A 390 3.54 13.03 4.97
C HIS A 390 4.49 14.19 5.31
N ASN A 391 5.24 14.11 6.41
CA ASN A 391 6.18 15.14 6.84
C ASN A 391 7.65 14.64 6.85
N GLY A 392 7.91 13.39 6.43
CA GLY A 392 9.26 12.84 6.34
C GLY A 392 9.99 12.73 7.68
N VAL A 393 9.27 12.60 8.81
CA VAL A 393 9.89 12.59 10.14
C VAL A 393 10.79 11.37 10.36
N TYR A 394 10.43 10.20 9.83
CA TYR A 394 11.20 8.96 9.97
C TYR A 394 11.99 8.61 8.72
N THR A 395 13.10 7.90 8.93
CA THR A 395 14.08 7.54 7.89
C THR A 395 14.33 6.04 7.74
N SER A 396 13.64 5.21 8.53
CA SER A 396 13.73 3.75 8.46
C SER A 396 12.36 3.11 8.63
N LEU A 397 12.19 1.88 8.15
CA LEU A 397 10.98 1.10 8.41
C LEU A 397 10.90 0.69 9.87
N GLU A 398 12.04 0.51 10.53
CA GLU A 398 12.14 0.22 11.96
C GLU A 398 11.53 1.35 12.79
N ASP A 399 11.82 2.61 12.47
CA ASP A 399 11.21 3.76 13.15
C ASP A 399 9.69 3.83 12.90
N VAL A 400 9.26 3.53 11.66
CA VAL A 400 7.84 3.49 11.30
C VAL A 400 7.12 2.42 12.11
N MET A 401 7.67 1.21 12.17
CA MET A 401 7.09 0.09 12.91
C MET A 401 7.10 0.32 14.42
N ALA A 402 8.17 0.91 14.96
CA ALA A 402 8.22 1.33 16.36
C ALA A 402 7.13 2.35 16.67
N PHE A 403 6.90 3.34 15.78
CA PHE A 403 5.80 4.28 15.93
C PHE A 403 4.44 3.57 15.99
N TYR A 404 4.10 2.72 15.01
CA TYR A 404 2.83 1.98 15.04
C TYR A 404 2.67 1.17 16.33
N ASN A 405 3.71 0.45 16.73
CA ASN A 405 3.65 -0.47 17.87
C ASN A 405 3.64 0.23 19.25
N GLU A 406 4.28 1.39 19.36
CA GLU A 406 4.59 2.01 20.64
C GLU A 406 4.03 3.43 20.85
N ARG A 407 3.42 4.05 19.84
CA ARG A 407 2.87 5.43 19.94
C ARG A 407 2.00 5.62 21.19
N ASN A 408 1.14 4.63 21.50
CA ASN A 408 0.22 4.72 22.62
C ASN A 408 0.75 4.06 23.92
N THR A 409 1.60 3.04 23.82
CA THR A 409 2.18 2.35 24.99
C THR A 409 3.36 3.11 25.58
N ALA A 410 4.17 3.77 24.75
CA ALA A 410 5.35 4.55 25.11
C ALA A 410 5.45 5.91 24.35
N PRO A 411 4.43 6.79 24.44
CA PRO A 411 4.37 8.07 23.71
C PRO A 411 5.58 8.99 23.93
N GLN A 412 6.25 8.88 25.08
CA GLN A 412 7.47 9.64 25.39
C GLN A 412 8.65 9.37 24.44
N LYS A 413 8.60 8.29 23.66
CA LYS A 413 9.62 7.99 22.63
C LYS A 413 9.44 8.85 21.38
N PHE A 414 8.22 9.32 21.11
CA PHE A 414 7.84 9.94 19.84
C PHE A 414 7.50 11.41 19.99
N TYR A 415 6.93 11.80 21.12
CA TYR A 415 6.43 13.16 21.34
C TYR A 415 7.27 13.92 22.36
N PRO A 416 7.43 15.25 22.20
CA PRO A 416 8.13 16.07 23.17
C PRO A 416 7.39 16.08 24.52
N ARG A 417 8.12 16.43 25.59
CA ARG A 417 7.52 16.65 26.91
C ARG A 417 7.00 18.07 27.04
N GLY A 418 5.81 18.21 27.62
CA GLY A 418 5.24 19.50 28.01
C GLY A 418 5.88 20.06 29.27
N ALA A 419 5.43 21.25 29.66
CA ALA A 419 5.88 21.92 30.89
C ALA A 419 5.55 21.13 32.17
N ASP A 420 4.53 20.27 32.12
CA ASP A 420 4.14 19.36 33.19
C ASP A 420 4.95 18.05 33.21
N GLY A 421 5.94 17.92 32.31
CA GLY A 421 6.80 16.74 32.17
C GLY A 421 6.15 15.56 31.46
N LYS A 422 4.88 15.66 31.05
CA LYS A 422 4.15 14.58 30.34
C LYS A 422 4.36 14.67 28.83
N PRO A 423 4.28 13.56 28.08
CA PRO A 423 4.32 13.60 26.63
C PRO A 423 3.16 14.42 26.05
N GLN A 424 3.48 15.38 25.19
CA GLN A 424 2.50 16.13 24.41
C GLN A 424 2.14 15.35 23.15
N LYS A 425 1.23 14.38 23.29
CA LYS A 425 0.79 13.54 22.17
C LYS A 425 0.24 14.42 21.03
N TYR A 426 0.47 13.95 19.80
CA TYR A 426 -0.09 14.53 18.57
C TYR A 426 0.31 16.00 18.37
N ASP A 427 1.60 16.29 18.58
CA ASP A 427 2.18 17.63 18.55
C ASP A 427 2.22 18.29 17.15
N ASP A 428 1.82 17.54 16.11
CA ASP A 428 1.65 18.04 14.73
C ASP A 428 0.18 18.24 14.34
N LEU A 429 -0.74 18.32 15.32
CA LEU A 429 -2.15 18.60 15.09
C LEU A 429 -2.72 19.51 16.20
N PRO A 430 -3.54 20.53 15.88
CA PRO A 430 -4.19 21.34 16.90
C PRO A 430 -5.04 20.50 17.86
N VAL A 431 -4.99 20.82 19.16
CA VAL A 431 -5.65 20.05 20.24
C VAL A 431 -7.13 19.79 19.98
N GLN A 432 -7.83 20.75 19.39
CA GLN A 432 -9.26 20.62 19.07
C GLN A 432 -9.59 19.49 18.08
N PHE A 433 -8.61 19.00 17.32
CA PHE A 433 -8.76 17.91 16.35
C PHE A 433 -8.14 16.59 16.82
N HIS A 434 -7.63 16.50 18.05
CA HIS A 434 -7.05 15.25 18.57
C HIS A 434 -8.06 14.11 18.67
N ALA A 435 -9.36 14.42 18.72
CA ALA A 435 -10.43 13.44 18.67
C ALA A 435 -10.54 12.70 17.33
N ASN A 436 -9.93 13.23 16.26
CA ASN A 436 -9.88 12.58 14.96
C ASN A 436 -8.81 11.48 14.89
N ILE A 437 -7.86 11.46 15.83
CA ILE A 437 -6.75 10.49 15.80
C ILE A 437 -7.27 9.08 16.05
N ASP A 438 -6.89 8.14 15.18
CA ASP A 438 -7.20 6.73 15.37
C ASP A 438 -6.47 6.18 16.61
N ASP A 439 -7.25 5.67 17.56
CA ASP A 439 -6.82 4.98 18.78
C ASP A 439 -7.67 3.74 19.10
N LYS A 440 -8.43 3.23 18.12
CA LYS A 440 -9.46 2.21 18.32
C LYS A 440 -8.98 0.82 17.96
N ASP A 441 -8.36 0.68 16.80
CA ASP A 441 -7.96 -0.61 16.28
C ASP A 441 -6.50 -0.92 16.58
N ALA A 442 -6.13 -2.21 16.53
CA ALA A 442 -4.75 -2.61 16.69
C ALA A 442 -3.87 -1.96 15.61
N PRO A 443 -2.61 -1.59 15.92
CA PRO A 443 -1.93 -1.72 17.21
C PRO A 443 -2.18 -0.54 18.17
N PHE A 444 -3.03 0.42 17.79
CA PHE A 444 -3.28 1.64 18.56
C PHE A 444 -4.31 1.48 19.68
N ASP A 445 -5.04 0.37 19.73
CA ASP A 445 -5.95 0.01 20.81
C ASP A 445 -5.28 -0.05 22.19
N ARG A 446 -3.98 -0.40 22.25
CA ARG A 446 -3.15 -0.48 23.46
C ARG A 446 -2.98 0.88 24.16
N LYS A 447 -2.90 0.88 25.50
CA LYS A 447 -2.81 2.08 26.34
C LYS A 447 -1.42 2.23 26.96
N PHE A 448 -1.18 3.39 27.58
CA PHE A 448 0.10 3.73 28.19
C PHE A 448 0.53 2.67 29.21
N GLY A 449 1.74 2.12 29.04
CA GLY A 449 2.29 1.08 29.90
C GLY A 449 1.88 -0.36 29.57
N ASP A 450 0.94 -0.57 28.64
CA ASP A 450 0.61 -1.91 28.15
C ASP A 450 1.78 -2.51 27.36
N GLN A 451 1.77 -3.84 27.24
CA GLN A 451 2.67 -4.52 26.30
C GLN A 451 2.30 -4.15 24.86
N PRO A 452 3.26 -3.77 24.00
CA PRO A 452 3.02 -3.54 22.59
C PRO A 452 2.41 -4.76 21.89
N ALA A 453 1.68 -4.55 20.80
CA ALA A 453 0.99 -5.63 20.08
C ALA A 453 1.97 -6.58 19.37
N MET A 454 3.18 -6.09 19.07
CA MET A 454 4.23 -6.80 18.34
C MET A 454 5.53 -6.82 19.17
N THR A 455 6.29 -7.90 19.02
CA THR A 455 7.69 -7.98 19.51
C THR A 455 8.67 -7.42 18.46
N ASP A 456 9.94 -7.19 18.84
CA ASP A 456 10.98 -6.81 17.87
C ASP A 456 11.16 -7.84 16.75
N ALA A 457 11.01 -9.13 17.07
CA ALA A 457 11.03 -10.20 16.07
C ALA A 457 9.83 -10.11 15.11
N ASP A 458 8.63 -9.80 15.63
CA ASP A 458 7.44 -9.57 14.81
C ASP A 458 7.68 -8.37 13.85
N ILE A 459 8.26 -7.28 14.35
CA ILE A 459 8.60 -6.10 13.53
C ILE A 459 9.58 -6.47 12.40
N HIS A 460 10.65 -7.21 12.71
CA HIS A 460 11.61 -7.64 11.70
C HIS A 460 10.99 -8.57 10.65
N ASP A 461 10.10 -9.47 11.05
CA ASP A 461 9.39 -10.35 10.12
C ASP A 461 8.46 -9.55 9.21
N ILE A 462 7.72 -8.55 9.73
CA ILE A 462 6.89 -7.65 8.91
C ILE A 462 7.76 -6.85 7.93
N ILE A 463 8.89 -6.31 8.37
CA ILE A 463 9.83 -5.60 7.48
C ILE A 463 10.38 -6.54 6.41
N ALA A 464 10.64 -7.81 6.74
CA ALA A 464 11.03 -8.82 5.75
C ALA A 464 9.93 -9.02 4.71
N PHE A 465 8.66 -9.10 5.13
CA PHE A 465 7.52 -9.14 4.22
C PHE A 465 7.42 -7.87 3.34
N LEU A 466 7.55 -6.68 3.89
CA LEU A 466 7.49 -5.43 3.12
C LEU A 466 8.57 -5.35 2.03
N LYS A 467 9.75 -5.95 2.24
CA LYS A 467 10.81 -6.05 1.22
C LYS A 467 10.40 -6.92 0.01
N THR A 468 9.44 -7.83 0.19
CA THR A 468 8.91 -8.66 -0.90
C THR A 468 8.04 -7.86 -1.87
N LEU A 469 7.62 -6.64 -1.49
CA LEU A 469 6.76 -5.74 -2.27
C LEU A 469 7.55 -4.83 -3.22
N ASN A 470 8.88 -4.96 -3.28
CA ASN A 470 9.70 -4.23 -4.23
C ASN A 470 9.64 -4.88 -5.61
N ASP A 471 9.44 -4.09 -6.64
CA ASP A 471 9.53 -4.51 -8.02
C ASP A 471 10.95 -4.85 -8.46
N GLY A 472 11.05 -5.59 -9.57
CA GLY A 472 12.33 -6.04 -10.12
C GLY A 472 12.85 -7.32 -9.47
N TYR A 473 11.99 -8.12 -8.85
CA TYR A 473 12.39 -9.44 -8.37
C TYR A 473 12.87 -10.31 -9.53
N ARG A 474 14.02 -10.97 -9.32
CA ARG A 474 14.60 -11.92 -10.27
C ARG A 474 14.67 -13.28 -9.62
N GLU A 475 14.04 -14.27 -10.24
CA GLU A 475 14.12 -15.66 -9.78
C GLU A 475 15.59 -16.12 -9.75
N GLY A 476 16.01 -16.73 -8.63
CA GLY A 476 17.38 -17.24 -8.46
C GLY A 476 18.42 -16.22 -7.98
N ALA A 477 18.06 -14.95 -7.81
CA ALA A 477 18.91 -13.97 -7.11
C ALA A 477 18.66 -14.07 -5.59
N GLN A 478 19.25 -15.08 -4.93
CA GLN A 478 19.39 -15.13 -3.47
C GLN A 478 20.85 -15.38 -3.11
#